data_AF-G7Y3A8-F1
#
_entry.id   AF-G7Y3A8-F1
#
_cell.length_a   1.000
_cell.length_b   1.000
_cell.length_c   1.000
_cell.angle_alpha   90.00
_cell.angle_beta   90.00
_cell.angle_gamma   90.00
#
_symmetry.space_group_name_H-M   'P 1'
#
loop_
_entity.id
_entity.type
_entity.pdbx_description
1 polymer ?
#
loop_
_entity_poly.entity_id
_entity_poly.type
_entity_poly.pdbx_seq_one_letter_code
_entity_poly.pdbx_strand_id
1 'polypeptide(L)'
;MSTRGATLRIMTCTNEASGDGDETTSKAMPQFQVVDDLLVDGVHMDPTADPIRWFAGVLVPASLRRAQASFRRSIHLSINLANLRTKLEASSQRLRILINARGNQKSDDADLLNLRAK
;
A
#
# COMPACT_ATOMS: atom_id res chain seq x y z
N MET A 1 -16.03 -11.47 -11.45
CA MET A 1 -15.47 -11.03 -12.74
C MET A 1 -14.19 -11.81 -12.97
N SER A 2 -14.06 -12.55 -14.07
CA SER A 2 -12.90 -13.40 -14.35
C SER A 2 -11.69 -12.54 -14.69
N THR A 3 -10.61 -12.62 -13.90
CA THR A 3 -9.32 -11.96 -14.17
C THR A 3 -8.37 -12.86 -14.97
N ARG A 4 -8.85 -13.99 -15.50
CA ARG A 4 -8.08 -14.93 -16.30
C ARG A 4 -7.65 -14.24 -17.61
N GLY A 5 -6.43 -13.71 -17.63
CA GLY A 5 -5.85 -13.00 -18.79
C GLY A 5 -5.15 -11.67 -18.45
N ALA A 6 -5.27 -11.15 -17.23
CA ALA A 6 -4.53 -9.95 -16.83
C ALA A 6 -3.17 -10.34 -16.24
N THR A 7 -2.07 -10.00 -16.93
CA THR A 7 -0.70 -10.27 -16.47
C THR A 7 -0.27 -9.50 -15.24
N LEU A 8 -0.90 -8.34 -15.00
CA LEU A 8 -0.55 -7.47 -13.90
C LEU A 8 -1.79 -7.27 -13.04
N ARG A 9 -1.71 -7.69 -11.79
CA ARG A 9 -2.80 -7.61 -10.81
C ARG A 9 -2.31 -6.88 -9.57
N ILE A 10 -3.20 -6.09 -9.00
CA ILE A 10 -2.95 -5.38 -7.73
C ILE A 10 -3.82 -6.03 -6.69
N MET A 11 -3.21 -6.57 -5.64
CA MET A 11 -3.93 -7.11 -4.49
C MET A 11 -3.72 -6.20 -3.28
N THR A 12 -4.78 -5.98 -2.53
CA THR A 12 -4.74 -5.27 -1.24
C THR A 12 -4.72 -6.31 -0.13
N CYS A 13 -3.61 -6.40 0.57
CA CYS A 13 -3.48 -7.15 1.81
C CYS A 13 -3.69 -6.18 2.97
N THR A 14 -4.35 -6.60 4.04
CA THR A 14 -4.32 -5.85 5.31
C THR A 14 -3.16 -6.37 6.13
N ASN A 15 -2.27 -5.48 6.58
CA ASN A 15 -1.35 -5.85 7.65
C ASN A 15 -1.95 -5.37 8.96
N GLU A 16 -2.29 -6.34 9.80
CA GLU A 16 -2.58 -6.11 11.21
C GLU A 16 -1.26 -5.67 11.85
N ALA A 17 -1.15 -4.37 12.19
CA ALA A 17 0.02 -3.87 12.87
C ALA A 17 0.04 -4.50 14.28
N SER A 18 0.85 -5.56 14.45
CA SER A 18 1.18 -6.13 15.76
C SER A 18 1.76 -5.02 16.62
N GLY A 19 0.97 -4.59 17.60
CA GLY A 19 1.29 -3.56 18.57
C GLY A 19 0.69 -3.98 19.90
N ASP A 20 1.59 -4.19 20.85
CA ASP A 20 1.36 -4.37 22.28
C ASP A 20 0.32 -3.38 22.85
N GLY A 21 -0.42 -3.82 23.86
CA GLY A 21 -1.75 -3.32 24.21
C GLY A 21 -1.86 -1.82 24.51
N ASP A 22 -2.71 -1.13 23.77
CA ASP A 22 -3.67 -0.16 24.31
C ASP A 22 -4.81 0.03 23.30
N GLU A 23 -6.04 -0.12 23.79
CA GLU A 23 -7.24 -0.30 23.00
C GLU A 23 -7.79 1.06 22.57
N THR A 24 -7.25 1.67 21.51
CA THR A 24 -8.00 2.64 20.70
C THR A 24 -7.57 2.64 19.22
N THR A 25 -8.34 1.88 18.43
CA THR A 25 -8.40 1.92 16.95
C THR A 25 -7.18 1.35 16.20
N SER A 26 -7.02 0.03 16.24
CA SER A 26 -6.21 -0.74 15.30
C SER A 26 -6.80 -0.65 13.88
N LYS A 27 -6.60 0.48 13.20
CA LYS A 27 -7.03 0.63 11.81
C LYS A 27 -6.13 -0.24 10.94
N ALA A 28 -6.67 -1.36 10.44
CA ALA A 28 -6.00 -2.26 9.51
C ALA A 28 -5.37 -1.46 8.36
N MET A 29 -4.06 -1.56 8.20
CA MET A 29 -3.34 -0.77 7.21
C MET A 29 -3.37 -1.49 5.87
N PRO A 30 -3.85 -0.84 4.79
CA PRO A 30 -3.79 -1.45 3.48
C PRO A 30 -2.34 -1.48 2.99
N GLN A 31 -1.89 -2.66 2.59
CA GLN A 31 -0.68 -2.93 1.85
C GLN A 31 -1.04 -3.38 0.45
N PHE A 32 -0.50 -2.71 -0.54
CA PHE A 32 -0.69 -3.01 -1.95
C PHE A 32 0.46 -3.90 -2.43
N GLN A 33 0.13 -5.05 -3.00
CA GLN A 33 1.09 -5.97 -3.62
C GLN A 33 0.81 -6.07 -5.12
N VAL A 34 1.88 -5.99 -5.91
CA VAL A 34 1.83 -6.26 -7.35
C VAL A 34 2.05 -7.76 -7.55
N VAL A 35 1.13 -8.40 -8.25
CA VAL A 35 1.32 -9.74 -8.81
C VAL A 35 1.52 -9.56 -10.30
N ASP A 36 2.75 -9.73 -10.75
CA ASP A 36 3.13 -9.74 -12.15
C ASP A 36 3.41 -11.17 -12.58
N ASP A 37 2.46 -11.76 -13.29
CA ASP A 37 2.52 -13.15 -13.77
C ASP A 37 3.60 -13.33 -14.87
N LEU A 38 4.22 -12.24 -15.36
CA LEU A 38 5.32 -12.26 -16.32
C LEU A 38 6.71 -12.18 -15.68
N LEU A 39 6.80 -11.84 -14.39
CA LEU A 39 8.07 -11.66 -13.66
C LEU A 39 8.46 -12.91 -12.85
N VAL A 40 7.60 -13.93 -12.78
CA VAL A 40 7.86 -15.18 -12.06
C VAL A 40 8.92 -15.98 -12.82
N ASP A 41 10.05 -16.21 -12.15
CA ASP A 41 11.30 -16.81 -12.66
C ASP A 41 11.09 -17.90 -13.72
N GLY A 42 11.37 -17.53 -14.97
CA GLY A 42 11.88 -18.44 -16.01
C GLY A 42 10.92 -19.50 -16.58
N VAL A 43 9.70 -19.65 -16.08
CA VAL A 43 8.74 -20.64 -16.60
C VAL A 43 7.35 -20.02 -16.74
N HIS A 44 7.11 -19.35 -17.87
CA HIS A 44 5.74 -19.15 -18.31
C HIS A 44 5.61 -19.43 -19.81
N MET A 45 5.06 -20.62 -20.09
CA MET A 45 4.92 -21.24 -21.41
C MET A 45 3.66 -20.77 -22.17
N ASP A 46 2.84 -19.89 -21.58
CA ASP A 46 1.57 -19.49 -22.18
C ASP A 46 1.70 -18.16 -22.95
N PRO A 47 1.69 -18.16 -24.30
CA PRO A 47 1.70 -16.93 -25.10
C PRO A 47 0.48 -16.03 -24.83
N THR A 48 -0.56 -16.57 -24.21
CA THR A 48 -1.78 -15.87 -23.77
C THR A 48 -1.51 -14.91 -22.62
N ALA A 49 -0.42 -15.07 -21.87
CA ALA A 49 -0.12 -14.14 -20.79
C ALA A 49 0.38 -12.81 -21.33
N ASP A 50 1.51 -12.76 -22.06
CA ASP A 50 2.08 -11.47 -22.45
C ASP A 50 1.23 -10.76 -23.52
N PRO A 51 0.68 -9.56 -23.23
CA PRO A 51 -0.14 -8.84 -24.19
C PRO A 51 0.59 -8.42 -25.47
N ILE A 52 1.93 -8.36 -25.47
CA ILE A 52 2.71 -8.17 -26.70
C ILE A 52 2.62 -9.41 -27.62
N ARG A 53 2.52 -10.60 -27.05
CA ARG A 53 2.49 -11.87 -27.79
C ARG A 53 1.12 -12.17 -28.39
N TRP A 54 0.07 -11.43 -28.01
CA TRP A 54 -1.26 -11.49 -28.63
C TRP A 54 -1.27 -11.04 -30.09
N PHE A 55 -0.28 -10.25 -30.51
CA PHE A 55 -0.15 -9.78 -31.89
C PHE A 55 0.50 -10.83 -32.82
N ALA A 56 0.33 -12.12 -32.54
CA ALA A 56 0.97 -13.25 -33.22
C ALA A 56 0.82 -13.17 -34.76
N GLY A 57 1.86 -12.70 -35.44
CA GLY A 57 1.93 -12.51 -36.89
C GLY A 57 2.17 -11.07 -37.37
N VAL A 58 2.03 -10.07 -36.49
CA VAL A 58 2.30 -8.67 -36.80
C VAL A 58 3.53 -8.20 -36.05
N LEU A 59 4.48 -7.56 -36.75
CA LEU A 59 5.65 -6.95 -36.12
C LEU A 59 5.19 -5.84 -35.16
N VAL A 60 5.30 -6.09 -33.85
CA VAL A 60 4.89 -5.12 -32.83
C VAL A 60 5.82 -3.91 -32.85
N PRO A 61 5.30 -2.68 -33.08
CA PRO A 61 6.12 -1.48 -33.09
C PRO A 61 6.94 -1.33 -31.81
N ALA A 62 8.20 -0.92 -31.94
CA ALA A 62 9.08 -0.72 -30.79
C ALA A 62 8.53 0.31 -29.79
N SER A 63 7.75 1.29 -30.26
CA SER A 63 7.04 2.26 -29.43
C SER A 63 6.03 1.59 -28.49
N LEU A 64 5.24 0.62 -28.97
CA LEU A 64 4.24 -0.08 -28.15
C LEU A 64 4.92 -0.95 -27.08
N ARG A 65 6.01 -1.64 -27.45
CA ARG A 65 6.80 -2.43 -26.51
C ARG A 65 7.38 -1.58 -25.38
N ARG A 66 7.94 -0.41 -25.74
CA ARG A 66 8.44 0.56 -24.75
C ARG A 66 7.31 1.12 -23.88
N ALA A 67 6.18 1.50 -24.48
CA ALA A 67 5.03 2.04 -23.74
C ALA A 67 4.52 1.04 -22.70
N GLN A 68 4.41 -0.25 -23.06
CA GLN A 68 3.99 -1.29 -22.13
C GLN A 68 5.01 -1.49 -20.99
N ALA A 69 6.31 -1.51 -21.29
CA ALA A 69 7.36 -1.61 -20.26
C ALA A 69 7.34 -0.40 -19.30
N SER A 70 7.22 0.81 -19.84
CA SER A 70 7.10 2.05 -19.06
C SER A 70 5.83 2.03 -18.20
N PHE A 71 4.71 1.56 -18.74
CA PHE A 71 3.45 1.43 -18.02
C PHE A 71 3.57 0.46 -16.84
N ARG A 72 4.13 -0.74 -17.05
CA ARG A 72 4.40 -1.70 -15.96
C ARG A 72 5.22 -1.05 -14.86
N ARG A 73 6.35 -0.41 -15.21
CA ARG A 73 7.20 0.30 -14.25
C ARG A 73 6.44 1.41 -13.49
N SER A 74 5.57 2.15 -14.16
CA SER A 74 4.77 3.21 -13.54
C SER A 74 3.79 2.67 -12.48
N ILE A 75 3.22 1.48 -12.70
CA ILE A 75 2.33 0.83 -11.75
C ILE A 75 3.10 0.40 -10.49
N HIS A 76 4.27 -0.24 -10.66
CA HIS A 76 5.12 -0.61 -9.52
C HIS A 76 5.49 0.61 -8.68
N LEU A 77 5.85 1.72 -9.32
CA LEU A 77 6.18 2.96 -8.61
C LEU A 77 4.96 3.53 -7.87
N SER A 78 3.79 3.55 -8.51
CA SER A 78 2.54 4.04 -7.90
C SER A 78 2.15 3.24 -6.67
N ILE A 79 2.38 1.93 -6.70
CA ILE A 79 2.09 1.02 -5.58
C ILE A 79 3.08 1.21 -4.43
N ASN A 80 4.36 1.40 -4.73
CA ASN A 80 5.36 1.75 -3.72
C ASN A 80 5.02 3.08 -3.05
N LEU A 81 4.57 4.07 -3.82
CA LEU A 81 4.12 5.36 -3.29
C LEU A 81 2.88 5.19 -2.41
N ALA A 82 1.89 4.42 -2.85
CA ALA A 82 0.68 4.15 -2.08
C ALA A 82 1.02 3.48 -0.72
N ASN A 83 1.90 2.48 -0.72
CA ASN A 83 2.40 1.84 0.49
C ASN A 83 3.17 2.79 1.41
N LEU A 84 3.96 3.71 0.84
CA LEU A 84 4.65 4.71 1.64
C LEU A 84 3.66 5.70 2.27
N ARG A 85 2.64 6.11 1.52
CA ARG A 85 1.57 7.00 1.99
C ARG A 85 0.81 6.39 3.16
N THR A 86 0.46 5.11 3.09
CA THR A 86 -0.26 4.44 4.18
C THR A 86 0.59 4.40 5.45
N LYS A 87 1.89 4.07 5.34
CA LYS A 87 2.86 4.13 6.45
C LYS A 87 2.96 5.51 7.09
N LEU A 88 3.07 6.55 6.26
CA LEU A 88 3.15 7.93 6.72
C LEU A 88 1.88 8.35 7.48
N GLU A 89 0.71 8.02 6.93
CA GLU A 89 -0.58 8.35 7.54
C GLU A 89 -0.73 7.70 8.92
N ALA A 90 -0.38 6.42 9.07
CA ALA A 90 -0.42 5.74 10.37
C ALA A 90 0.54 6.36 11.39
N SER A 91 1.76 6.70 10.99
CA SER A 91 2.70 7.39 11.88
C SER A 91 2.20 8.77 12.29
N SER A 92 1.60 9.53 11.36
CA SER A 92 1.00 10.84 11.66
C SER A 92 -0.16 10.71 12.65
N GLN A 93 -1.02 9.69 12.48
CA GLN A 93 -2.11 9.41 13.39
C GLN A 93 -1.61 9.05 14.79
N ARG A 94 -0.61 8.16 14.91
CA ARG A 94 0.02 7.81 16.20
C ARG A 94 0.58 9.05 16.90
N LEU A 95 1.29 9.92 16.19
CA LEU A 95 1.82 11.16 16.75
C LEU A 95 0.71 12.09 17.26
N ARG A 96 -0.38 12.25 16.51
CA ARG A 96 -1.53 13.07 16.94
C ARG A 96 -2.16 12.52 18.22
N ILE A 97 -2.33 11.21 18.33
CA ILE A 97 -2.86 10.56 19.54
C ILE A 97 -1.95 10.86 20.73
N LEU A 98 -0.64 10.66 20.60
CA LEU A 98 0.33 10.93 21.67
C LEU A 98 0.34 12.42 22.10
N ILE A 99 0.24 13.34 21.13
CA ILE A 99 0.17 14.77 21.41
C ILE A 99 -1.09 15.12 22.20
N ASN A 100 -2.24 14.56 21.82
CA ASN A 100 -3.51 14.78 22.50
C ASN A 100 -3.51 14.16 23.91
N ALA A 101 -3.02 12.93 24.07
CA ALA A 101 -2.88 12.28 25.36
C ALA A 101 -2.03 13.12 26.33
N ARG A 102 -0.92 13.67 25.84
CA ARG A 102 -0.06 14.59 26.60
C ARG A 102 -0.73 15.93 26.92
N GLY A 103 -1.62 16.41 26.05
CA GLY A 103 -2.41 17.62 26.29
C GLY A 103 -3.39 17.44 27.45
N ASN A 104 -4.09 16.30 27.47
CA ASN A 104 -5.09 15.98 28.50
C ASN A 104 -4.47 15.76 29.89
N GLN A 105 -3.29 15.12 29.99
CA GLN A 105 -2.65 14.97 31.30
C GLN A 105 -2.29 16.31 31.94
N LYS A 106 -1.93 17.32 31.15
CA LYS A 106 -1.62 18.66 31.67
C LYS A 106 -2.84 19.39 32.19
N SER A 107 -4.04 19.16 31.63
CA SER A 107 -5.27 19.74 32.19
C SER A 107 -5.64 19.06 33.50
N ASP A 108 -5.54 17.73 33.55
CA ASP A 108 -5.90 16.95 34.73
C ASP A 108 -4.99 17.30 35.92
N ASP A 109 -3.67 17.43 35.69
CA ASP A 109 -2.72 17.89 36.71
C ASP A 109 -3.00 19.32 37.18
N ALA A 110 -3.41 20.23 36.28
CA ALA A 110 -3.74 21.61 36.64
C ALA A 110 -5.00 21.69 37.51
N ASP A 111 -6.01 20.86 37.23
CA ASP A 111 -7.24 20.78 38.02
C ASP A 111 -6.99 20.18 39.41
N LEU A 112 -6.13 19.17 39.52
CA LEU A 112 -5.71 18.59 40.80
C LEU A 112 -4.96 19.58 41.68
N LEU A 113 -4.10 20.41 41.10
CA LEU A 113 -3.39 21.47 41.85
C LEU A 113 -4.35 22.56 42.34
N ASN A 114 -5.38 22.89 41.56
CA ASN A 114 -6.38 23.90 41.93
C ASN A 114 -7.31 23.41 43.05
N LEU A 115 -7.62 22.11 43.09
CA LEU A 115 -8.44 21.50 44.14
C LEU A 115 -7.69 21.38 45.48
N ARG A 116 -6.36 21.21 45.46
CA ARG A 116 -5.53 21.13 46.67
C ARG A 116 -5.22 22.49 47.31
N ALA A 117 -5.39 23.58 46.57
CA ALA A 117 -5.12 24.94 47.04
C ALA A 117 -6.34 25.61 47.72
N LYS A 118 -7.46 24.90 47.85
CA LYS A 118 -8.74 25.37 48.42
C LYS A 118 -9.05 24.64 49.72
#